data_AF-A0A815V824-F1
#
_entry.id   AF-A0A815V824-F1
#
_cell.length_a   1.000
_cell.length_b   1.000
_cell.length_c   1.000
_cell.angle_alpha   90.00
_cell.angle_beta   90.00
_cell.angle_gamma   90.00
#
_symmetry.space_group_name_H-M   'P 1'
#
loop_
_entity.id
_entity.type
_entity.pdbx_description
1 polymer ?
#
loop_
_entity_poly.entity_id
_entity_poly.type
_entity_poly.pdbx_seq_one_letter_code
_entity_poly.pdbx_strand_id
1 'polypeptide(L)'
;MSAAARASRKWIWVGTGLAVAGAAYLLKFGPGQKMVLETKPSGDQSKAAAAPDALDPNAFRKFKLADIKKYNHNTNVFTFAFDDPKAKYNGKTASCVVFKADVNGKDEIRPYTPISRPNTIGQLEFVIKNYPQGVMSKHVHEMKKGDSIEIKGPIPKYPYEPNKFQQLGLIAGGTGITPMASRHQI
;
A
#
# COMPACT_ATOMS: atom_id res chain seq x y z
N MET A 1 -67.89 4.55 67.47
CA MET A 1 -68.59 3.81 66.39
C MET A 1 -67.69 3.77 65.17
N SER A 2 -67.44 2.57 64.62
CA SER A 2 -66.95 2.20 63.26
C SER A 2 -65.84 3.02 62.56
N ALA A 3 -64.65 2.43 62.34
CA ALA A 3 -64.26 1.67 61.12
C ALA A 3 -63.78 2.58 59.97
N ALA A 4 -62.46 2.72 59.74
CA ALA A 4 -61.59 1.88 58.91
C ALA A 4 -61.65 2.21 57.39
N ALA A 5 -60.54 2.74 56.84
CA ALA A 5 -60.10 2.48 55.47
C ALA A 5 -58.60 2.80 55.32
N ARG A 6 -57.86 1.83 54.76
CA ARG A 6 -56.40 1.76 54.58
C ARG A 6 -55.90 2.68 53.45
N ALA A 7 -54.66 3.17 53.57
CA ALA A 7 -53.65 3.08 52.50
C ALA A 7 -52.24 3.44 53.05
N SER A 8 -51.38 2.45 53.22
CA SER A 8 -49.97 2.60 53.55
C SER A 8 -49.14 2.94 52.32
N ARG A 9 -48.28 3.98 52.38
CA ARG A 9 -47.16 4.15 51.45
C ARG A 9 -45.96 4.76 52.21
N LYS A 10 -45.02 3.90 52.60
CA LYS A 10 -43.71 4.26 53.15
C LYS A 10 -42.77 4.59 51.98
N TRP A 11 -42.48 5.87 51.79
CA TRP A 11 -41.28 6.34 51.08
C TRP A 11 -40.10 6.23 52.04
N ILE A 12 -39.04 5.50 51.68
CA ILE A 12 -37.64 5.66 52.13
C ILE A 12 -36.83 4.57 51.36
N TRP A 13 -35.63 4.95 50.88
CA TRP A 13 -34.64 4.21 50.07
C TRP A 13 -34.63 4.44 48.55
N VAL A 14 -34.26 5.66 48.13
CA VAL A 14 -33.67 5.92 46.78
C VAL A 14 -32.31 6.65 46.87
N GLY A 15 -31.84 7.02 48.08
CA GLY A 15 -30.69 7.91 48.25
C GLY A 15 -29.29 7.29 48.26
N THR A 16 -29.14 5.97 48.39
CA THR A 16 -27.84 5.34 48.72
C THR A 16 -27.14 4.64 47.56
N GLY A 17 -27.82 4.43 46.42
CA GLY A 17 -27.25 3.70 45.28
C GLY A 17 -26.31 4.52 44.38
N LEU A 18 -26.46 5.85 44.34
CA LEU A 18 -25.73 6.68 43.37
C LEU A 18 -24.31 7.08 43.83
N ALA A 19 -24.05 7.12 45.13
CA ALA A 19 -22.76 7.57 45.66
C ALA A 19 -21.65 6.52 45.50
N VAL A 20 -21.98 5.23 45.56
CA VAL A 20 -20.99 4.13 45.49
C VAL A 20 -20.47 3.92 44.06
N ALA A 21 -21.32 4.13 43.04
CA ALA A 21 -20.93 3.97 41.64
C ALA A 21 -19.99 5.09 41.16
N GLY A 22 -20.20 6.34 41.62
CA GLY A 22 -19.36 7.48 41.25
C GLY A 22 -17.94 7.40 41.81
N ALA A 23 -17.78 6.94 43.06
CA ALA A 23 -16.46 6.78 43.69
C ALA A 23 -15.63 5.65 43.05
N ALA A 24 -16.28 4.55 42.64
CA ALA A 24 -15.60 3.45 41.93
C ALA A 24 -15.13 3.86 40.52
N TYR A 25 -15.90 4.73 39.83
CA TYR A 25 -15.53 5.23 38.51
C TYR A 25 -14.31 6.17 38.57
N LEU A 26 -14.26 7.06 39.58
CA LEU A 26 -13.14 7.98 39.78
C LEU A 26 -11.84 7.30 40.24
N LEU A 27 -11.93 6.20 41.00
CA LEU A 27 -10.75 5.42 41.39
C LEU A 27 -10.22 4.53 40.26
N LYS A 28 -11.08 4.08 39.33
CA LYS A 28 -10.64 3.29 38.15
C LYS A 28 -10.19 4.13 36.96
N PHE A 29 -10.63 5.38 36.83
CA PHE A 29 -10.35 6.23 35.68
C PHE A 29 -9.80 7.60 36.11
N GLY A 30 -8.71 7.60 36.88
CA GLY A 30 -7.92 8.80 37.14
C GLY A 30 -7.33 9.40 35.86
N PRO A 31 -7.20 10.74 35.77
CA PRO A 31 -6.72 11.41 34.57
C PRO A 31 -5.20 11.26 34.47
N GLY A 32 -4.72 10.22 33.79
CA GLY A 32 -3.26 10.06 33.67
C GLY A 32 -2.71 8.82 32.95
N GLN A 33 -3.52 7.88 32.48
CA GLN A 33 -2.99 6.72 31.74
C GLN A 33 -3.00 6.94 30.23
N LYS A 34 -1.79 6.99 29.67
CA LYS A 34 -1.50 6.88 28.24
C LYS A 34 -2.05 5.54 27.74
N MET A 35 -2.94 5.57 26.75
CA MET A 35 -3.34 4.36 26.02
C MET A 35 -2.16 3.87 25.16
N VAL A 36 -1.44 2.88 25.67
CA VAL A 36 -0.58 2.02 24.85
C VAL A 36 -1.51 0.98 24.21
N LEU A 37 -1.79 1.17 22.92
CA LEU A 37 -2.56 0.23 22.09
C LEU A 37 -1.69 -1.00 21.82
N GLU A 38 -1.73 -1.96 22.72
CA GLU A 38 -1.17 -3.29 22.51
C GLU A 38 -2.17 -4.13 21.72
N THR A 39 -2.00 -4.15 20.39
CA THR A 39 -2.82 -4.99 19.50
C THR A 39 -2.23 -6.39 19.44
N LYS A 40 -2.72 -7.27 20.33
CA LYS A 40 -2.52 -8.72 20.23
C LYS A 40 -3.37 -9.25 19.06
N PRO A 41 -2.82 -10.06 18.13
CA PRO A 41 -3.57 -10.56 17.00
C PRO A 41 -4.43 -11.75 17.44
N SER A 42 -5.72 -11.69 17.15
CA SER A 42 -6.59 -12.86 17.09
C SER A 42 -7.45 -12.71 15.85
N GLY A 43 -7.16 -13.58 14.87
CA GLY A 43 -7.93 -13.69 13.66
C GLY A 43 -9.32 -14.23 13.94
N ASP A 44 -10.29 -13.74 13.20
CA ASP A 44 -10.85 -14.46 12.07
C ASP A 44 -11.72 -13.47 11.29
N GLN A 45 -11.31 -13.15 10.07
CA GLN A 45 -12.19 -12.55 9.08
C GLN A 45 -11.97 -13.30 7.78
N SER A 46 -12.97 -14.09 7.42
CA SER A 46 -13.13 -14.74 6.13
C SER A 46 -13.08 -13.70 5.00
N LYS A 47 -11.88 -13.38 4.53
CA LYS A 47 -11.63 -12.59 3.33
C LYS A 47 -11.50 -13.60 2.19
N ALA A 48 -12.42 -13.56 1.22
CA ALA A 48 -12.26 -14.26 -0.06
C ALA A 48 -10.81 -14.17 -0.49
N ALA A 49 -10.14 -15.31 -0.71
CA ALA A 49 -8.68 -15.42 -0.85
C ALA A 49 -8.15 -14.33 -1.78
N ALA A 50 -7.69 -13.23 -1.19
CA ALA A 50 -7.23 -12.10 -1.95
C ALA A 50 -5.93 -12.53 -2.60
N ALA A 51 -5.83 -12.35 -3.92
CA ALA A 51 -4.60 -12.54 -4.68
C ALA A 51 -3.40 -11.99 -3.87
N PRO A 52 -2.32 -12.78 -3.68
CA PRO A 52 -1.18 -12.35 -2.90
C PRO A 52 -0.55 -11.10 -3.52
N ASP A 53 0.01 -10.24 -2.69
CA ASP A 53 0.69 -9.04 -3.16
C ASP A 53 2.00 -9.42 -3.84
N ALA A 54 2.20 -8.93 -5.07
CA ALA A 54 3.38 -9.29 -5.87
C ALA A 54 4.67 -8.62 -5.38
N LEU A 55 4.59 -7.38 -4.90
CA LEU A 55 5.76 -6.59 -4.49
C LEU A 55 5.79 -6.34 -2.99
N ASP A 56 7.02 -6.18 -2.46
CA ASP A 56 7.29 -5.89 -1.06
C ASP A 56 7.96 -4.51 -0.88
N PRO A 57 7.38 -3.60 -0.09
CA PRO A 57 7.96 -2.28 0.14
C PRO A 57 9.27 -2.30 0.92
N ASN A 58 9.57 -3.39 1.64
CA ASN A 58 10.73 -3.49 2.53
C ASN A 58 11.83 -4.37 1.93
N ALA A 59 11.46 -5.43 1.20
CA ALA A 59 12.38 -6.41 0.63
C ALA A 59 12.48 -6.33 -0.90
N PHE A 60 13.64 -6.69 -1.44
CA PHE A 60 13.81 -6.91 -2.87
C PHE A 60 13.33 -8.32 -3.23
N ARG A 61 12.54 -8.43 -4.30
CA ARG A 61 12.14 -9.72 -4.88
C ARG A 61 12.66 -9.82 -6.31
N LYS A 62 12.98 -11.03 -6.72
CA LYS A 62 13.45 -11.30 -8.09
C LYS A 62 12.24 -11.47 -9.00
N PHE A 63 12.27 -10.79 -10.14
CA PHE A 63 11.24 -10.93 -11.17
C PHE A 63 11.88 -11.32 -12.48
N LYS A 64 11.28 -12.31 -13.16
CA LYS A 64 11.77 -12.83 -14.43
C LYS A 64 11.26 -11.98 -15.57
N LEU A 65 12.15 -11.64 -16.50
CA LEU A 65 11.82 -10.95 -17.73
C LEU A 65 11.12 -11.93 -18.68
N ALA A 66 9.81 -11.75 -18.85
CA ALA A 66 8.96 -12.60 -19.68
C ALA A 66 9.01 -12.18 -21.15
N ASP A 67 8.91 -10.88 -21.41
CA ASP A 67 8.90 -10.35 -22.77
C ASP A 67 9.64 -9.02 -22.90
N ILE A 68 10.16 -8.78 -24.11
CA ILE A 68 10.84 -7.54 -24.50
C ILE A 68 10.24 -7.11 -25.83
N LYS A 69 9.50 -6.01 -25.82
CA LYS A 69 8.91 -5.42 -27.01
C LYS A 69 9.65 -4.14 -27.39
N LYS A 70 10.26 -4.13 -28.57
CA LYS A 70 10.90 -2.93 -29.11
C LYS A 70 9.83 -1.89 -29.46
N TYR A 71 9.97 -0.67 -28.93
CA TYR A 71 9.05 0.43 -29.25
C TYR A 71 9.69 1.40 -30.26
N ASN A 72 10.97 1.76 -30.05
CA ASN A 72 11.72 2.64 -30.95
C ASN A 72 13.21 2.26 -30.95
N HIS A 73 14.06 3.05 -31.64
CA HIS A 73 15.52 2.89 -31.72
C HIS A 73 16.21 2.87 -30.35
N ASN A 74 15.67 3.58 -29.35
CA ASN A 74 16.26 3.70 -28.02
C ASN A 74 15.28 3.39 -26.89
N THR A 75 14.10 2.84 -27.14
CA THR A 75 13.10 2.61 -26.09
C THR A 75 12.43 1.27 -26.29
N ASN A 76 12.40 0.47 -25.23
CA ASN A 76 11.77 -0.85 -25.22
C ASN A 76 10.78 -0.93 -24.04
N VAL A 77 9.78 -1.80 -24.20
CA VAL A 77 8.87 -2.21 -23.14
C VAL A 77 9.34 -3.56 -22.62
N PHE A 78 9.54 -3.65 -21.31
CA PHE A 78 9.99 -4.84 -20.62
C PHE A 78 8.85 -5.34 -19.74
N THR A 79 8.45 -6.60 -19.95
CA THR A 79 7.37 -7.24 -19.20
C THR A 79 7.97 -8.26 -18.25
N PHE A 80 7.84 -8.04 -16.96
CA PHE A 80 8.29 -8.93 -15.90
C PHE A 80 7.13 -9.74 -15.36
N ALA A 81 7.29 -11.06 -15.29
CA ALA A 81 6.32 -11.95 -14.69
C ALA A 81 6.55 -12.07 -13.17
N PHE A 82 5.45 -12.21 -12.44
CA PHE A 82 5.48 -12.55 -11.02
C PHE A 82 5.76 -14.04 -10.83
N ASP A 83 6.42 -14.38 -9.72
CA ASP A 83 6.63 -15.79 -9.35
C ASP A 83 5.30 -16.52 -9.14
N ASP A 84 4.31 -15.82 -8.58
CA ASP A 84 2.93 -16.31 -8.48
C ASP A 84 2.06 -15.65 -9.57
N PRO A 85 1.53 -16.43 -10.53
CA PRO A 85 0.65 -15.93 -11.58
C PRO A 85 -0.65 -15.32 -11.05
N LYS A 86 -1.07 -15.66 -9.84
CA LYS A 86 -2.25 -15.10 -9.19
C LYS A 86 -1.94 -13.84 -8.40
N ALA A 87 -0.67 -13.51 -8.20
CA ALA A 87 -0.30 -12.30 -7.49
C ALA A 87 -0.71 -11.05 -8.26
N LYS A 88 -1.07 -10.00 -7.53
CA LYS A 88 -1.48 -8.72 -8.08
C LYS A 88 -0.47 -7.63 -7.77
N TYR A 89 -0.34 -6.68 -8.68
CA TYR A 89 0.37 -5.44 -8.43
C TYR A 89 -0.39 -4.62 -7.38
N ASN A 90 0.21 -4.49 -6.20
CA ASN A 90 -0.32 -3.78 -5.04
C ASN A 90 0.08 -2.29 -4.99
N GLY A 91 0.64 -1.75 -6.07
CA GLY A 91 0.99 -0.33 -6.15
C GLY A 91 -0.21 0.59 -6.28
N LYS A 92 -0.17 1.68 -5.52
CA LYS A 92 -1.13 2.77 -5.59
C LYS A 92 -0.74 3.76 -6.69
N THR A 93 -1.68 4.60 -7.10
CA THR A 93 -1.42 5.72 -8.00
C THR A 93 -0.22 6.56 -7.53
N ALA A 94 0.62 7.00 -8.47
CA ALA A 94 1.84 7.78 -8.21
C ALA A 94 2.87 7.07 -7.29
N SER A 95 2.92 5.73 -7.37
CA SER A 95 3.98 4.93 -6.75
C SER A 95 5.07 4.59 -7.76
N CYS A 96 6.30 4.43 -7.28
CA CYS A 96 7.41 3.88 -8.06
C CYS A 96 7.90 2.57 -7.44
N VAL A 97 8.59 1.78 -8.24
CA VAL A 97 9.38 0.63 -7.76
C VAL A 97 10.86 0.94 -7.94
N VAL A 98 11.70 0.21 -7.25
CA VAL A 98 13.14 0.39 -7.24
C VAL A 98 13.78 -0.87 -7.79
N PHE A 99 14.53 -0.72 -8.87
CA PHE A 99 15.32 -1.78 -9.47
C PHE A 99 16.69 -1.78 -8.81
N LYS A 100 17.20 -2.97 -8.53
CA LYS A 100 18.58 -3.20 -8.09
C LYS A 100 19.22 -4.25 -9.01
N ALA A 101 20.42 -3.94 -9.46
CA ALA A 101 21.24 -4.83 -10.27
C ALA A 101 22.70 -4.70 -9.84
N ASP A 102 23.40 -5.83 -9.76
CA ASP A 102 24.85 -5.83 -9.62
C ASP A 102 25.46 -5.59 -11.01
N VAL A 103 26.16 -4.47 -11.16
CA VAL A 103 26.90 -4.16 -12.38
C VAL A 103 28.36 -3.95 -12.01
N ASN A 104 29.20 -4.91 -12.40
CA ASN A 104 30.64 -4.92 -12.10
C ASN A 104 30.95 -4.89 -10.59
N GLY A 105 30.19 -5.62 -9.77
CA GLY A 105 30.40 -5.70 -8.32
C GLY A 105 29.94 -4.46 -7.55
N LYS A 106 29.15 -3.58 -8.20
CA LYS A 106 28.49 -2.44 -7.57
C LYS A 106 26.98 -2.57 -7.72
N ASP A 107 26.28 -2.49 -6.61
CA ASP A 107 24.82 -2.43 -6.59
C ASP A 107 24.35 -1.07 -7.14
N GLU A 108 23.83 -1.07 -8.36
CA GLU A 108 23.16 0.07 -8.93
C GLU A 108 21.68 0.01 -8.61
N ILE A 109 21.16 1.08 -8.00
CA ILE A 109 19.78 1.18 -7.56
C ILE A 109 19.11 2.34 -8.27
N ARG A 110 18.02 2.09 -9.00
CA ARG A 110 17.27 3.14 -9.72
C ARG A 110 15.76 2.97 -9.62
N PRO A 111 15.01 4.06 -9.39
CA PRO A 111 13.55 4.01 -9.38
C PRO A 111 12.98 4.02 -10.80
N TYR A 112 11.97 3.18 -11.03
CA TYR A 112 11.16 3.16 -12.25
C TYR A 112 9.67 3.17 -11.89
N THR A 113 8.85 3.74 -12.78
CA THR A 113 7.40 3.72 -12.62
C THR A 113 6.81 2.71 -13.59
N PRO A 114 6.06 1.70 -13.11
CA PRO A 114 5.38 0.78 -14.00
C PRO A 114 4.29 1.50 -14.79
N ILE A 115 4.04 1.03 -16.02
CA ILE A 115 2.92 1.51 -16.84
C ILE A 115 1.64 0.69 -16.64
N SER A 116 1.77 -0.47 -15.99
CA SER A 116 0.65 -1.36 -15.65
C SER A 116 -0.30 -0.71 -14.65
N ARG A 117 -1.59 -0.99 -14.81
CA ARG A 117 -2.64 -0.49 -13.92
C ARG A 117 -2.51 -1.08 -12.51
N PRO A 118 -2.93 -0.36 -11.47
CA PRO A 118 -3.14 -0.96 -10.15
C PRO A 118 -3.98 -2.23 -10.25
N ASN A 119 -3.66 -3.27 -9.48
CA ASN A 119 -4.31 -4.59 -9.50
C ASN A 119 -4.10 -5.42 -10.78
N THR A 120 -3.15 -5.08 -11.65
CA THR A 120 -2.73 -5.99 -12.74
C THR A 120 -2.23 -7.30 -12.15
N ILE A 121 -2.68 -8.43 -12.69
CA ILE A 121 -2.36 -9.77 -12.19
C ILE A 121 -1.24 -10.40 -13.03
N GLY A 122 -0.31 -11.08 -12.37
CA GLY A 122 0.71 -11.93 -13.00
C GLY A 122 1.89 -11.22 -13.66
N GLN A 123 1.80 -9.92 -13.96
CA GLN A 123 2.86 -9.20 -14.68
C GLN A 123 2.97 -7.70 -14.35
N LEU A 124 4.15 -7.15 -14.62
CA LEU A 124 4.46 -5.72 -14.60
C LEU A 124 5.21 -5.29 -15.86
N GLU A 125 4.79 -4.17 -16.42
CA GLU A 125 5.37 -3.60 -17.62
C GLU A 125 6.08 -2.28 -17.33
N PHE A 126 7.25 -2.10 -17.93
CA PHE A 126 8.07 -0.90 -17.81
C PHE A 126 8.52 -0.41 -19.17
N VAL A 127 8.44 0.89 -19.39
CA VAL A 127 9.00 1.54 -20.59
C VAL A 127 10.32 2.16 -20.20
N ILE A 128 11.41 1.60 -20.71
CA ILE A 128 12.77 2.04 -20.39
C ILE A 128 13.44 2.51 -21.67
N LYS A 129 14.00 3.71 -21.58
CA LYS A 129 14.81 4.30 -22.64
C LYS A 129 16.28 3.96 -22.38
N ASN A 130 16.96 3.54 -23.43
CA ASN A 130 18.39 3.27 -23.45
C ASN A 130 19.14 4.59 -23.44
N TYR A 131 19.87 4.82 -22.35
CA TYR A 131 20.84 5.90 -22.26
C TYR A 131 22.25 5.28 -22.34
N PRO A 132 23.08 5.64 -23.32
CA PRO A 132 24.42 5.06 -23.49
C PRO A 132 25.32 5.21 -22.25
N GLN A 133 25.14 6.29 -21.49
CA GLN A 133 25.86 6.56 -20.25
C GLN A 133 25.13 6.06 -18.99
N GLY A 134 23.92 5.52 -19.13
CA GLY A 134 23.13 5.04 -18.00
C GLY A 134 23.45 3.58 -17.68
N VAL A 135 24.03 3.34 -16.50
CA VAL A 135 24.47 2.00 -16.08
C VAL A 135 23.28 1.02 -16.00
N MET A 136 22.22 1.39 -15.26
CA MET A 136 21.03 0.54 -15.13
C MET A 136 20.25 0.40 -16.44
N SER A 137 20.09 1.47 -17.22
CA SER A 137 19.38 1.38 -18.50
C SER A 137 20.10 0.45 -19.47
N LYS A 138 21.43 0.54 -19.54
CA LYS A 138 22.24 -0.36 -20.37
C LYS A 138 22.08 -1.80 -19.92
N HIS A 139 22.20 -2.05 -18.62
CA HIS A 139 22.02 -3.39 -18.05
C HIS A 139 20.66 -3.99 -18.42
N VAL A 140 19.56 -3.26 -18.22
CA VAL A 140 18.21 -3.75 -18.57
C VAL A 140 18.04 -3.98 -20.07
N HIS A 141 18.69 -3.16 -20.91
CA HIS A 141 18.67 -3.36 -22.37
C HIS A 141 19.51 -4.54 -22.85
N GLU A 142 20.50 -4.99 -22.08
CA GLU A 142 21.32 -6.17 -22.36
C GLU A 142 20.69 -7.47 -21.85
N MET A 143 19.71 -7.38 -20.94
CA MET A 143 18.95 -8.54 -20.44
C MET A 143 18.20 -9.26 -21.56
N LYS A 144 18.09 -10.57 -21.42
CA LYS A 144 17.33 -11.46 -22.30
C LYS A 144 16.13 -12.03 -21.57
N LYS A 145 15.17 -12.55 -22.33
CA LYS A 145 14.02 -13.27 -21.76
C LYS A 145 14.51 -14.41 -20.89
N GLY A 146 13.95 -14.53 -19.68
CA GLY A 146 14.34 -15.49 -18.66
C GLY A 146 15.28 -14.92 -17.59
N ASP A 147 15.98 -13.82 -17.88
CA ASP A 147 16.83 -13.16 -16.88
C ASP A 147 15.98 -12.56 -15.75
N SER A 148 16.58 -12.39 -14.58
CA SER A 148 15.89 -11.87 -13.39
C SER A 148 16.50 -10.58 -12.91
N ILE A 149 15.66 -9.66 -12.42
CA ILE A 149 16.08 -8.42 -11.77
C ILE A 149 15.42 -8.28 -10.40
N GLU A 150 16.12 -7.65 -9.47
CA GLU A 150 15.60 -7.40 -8.13
C GLU A 150 14.79 -6.11 -8.09
N ILE A 151 13.51 -6.22 -7.73
CA ILE A 151 12.58 -5.10 -7.65
C ILE A 151 12.04 -5.00 -6.21
N LYS A 152 12.04 -3.79 -5.68
CA LYS A 152 11.47 -3.41 -4.39
C LYS A 152 10.40 -2.36 -4.57
N GLY A 153 9.31 -2.42 -3.82
CA GLY A 153 8.22 -1.46 -3.88
C GLY A 153 6.87 -2.10 -3.58
N PRO A 154 5.74 -1.43 -3.81
CA PRO A 154 5.61 -0.06 -4.29
C PRO A 154 6.03 0.98 -3.23
N ILE A 155 6.76 2.01 -3.66
CA ILE A 155 7.09 3.18 -2.84
C ILE A 155 6.14 4.33 -3.26
N PRO A 156 5.18 4.72 -2.42
CA PRO A 156 4.32 5.85 -2.71
C PRO A 156 5.12 7.15 -2.63
N LYS A 157 5.23 7.90 -3.74
CA LYS A 157 5.92 9.21 -3.73
C LYS A 157 4.99 10.34 -3.31
N TYR A 158 3.74 10.30 -3.75
CA TYR A 158 2.74 11.32 -3.45
C TYR A 158 1.40 10.65 -3.14
N PRO A 159 0.83 10.84 -1.94
CA PRO A 159 -0.48 10.28 -1.63
C PRO A 159 -1.53 10.94 -2.52
N TYR A 160 -2.18 10.13 -3.36
CA TYR A 160 -3.30 10.60 -4.16
C TYR A 160 -4.53 10.77 -3.25
N GLU A 161 -5.14 11.95 -3.33
CA GLU A 161 -6.41 12.28 -2.68
C GLU A 161 -7.42 12.65 -3.79
N PRO A 162 -8.56 11.95 -3.89
CA PRO A 162 -9.61 12.29 -4.84
C PRO A 162 -10.06 13.74 -4.69
N ASN A 163 -10.25 14.45 -5.81
CA ASN A 163 -10.76 15.83 -5.86
C ASN A 163 -9.99 16.86 -5.02
N LYS A 164 -8.71 16.60 -4.67
CA LYS A 164 -7.86 17.58 -3.98
C LYS A 164 -7.68 18.88 -4.77
N PHE A 165 -7.65 18.77 -6.10
CA PHE A 165 -7.53 19.89 -7.03
C PHE A 165 -8.61 19.77 -8.10
N GLN A 166 -9.21 20.90 -8.50
CA GLN A 166 -10.24 20.94 -9.54
C GLN A 166 -9.66 20.77 -10.95
N GLN A 167 -8.42 21.22 -11.16
CA GLN A 167 -7.70 21.13 -12.42
C GLN A 167 -6.27 20.68 -12.16
N LEU A 168 -5.74 19.81 -13.02
CA LEU A 168 -4.41 19.25 -12.91
C LEU A 168 -3.66 19.45 -14.24
N GLY A 169 -2.66 20.32 -14.24
CA GLY A 169 -1.73 20.45 -15.36
C GLY A 169 -0.59 19.44 -15.23
N LEU A 170 -0.42 18.56 -16.22
CA LEU A 170 0.67 17.59 -16.26
C LEU A 170 1.57 17.89 -17.47
N ILE A 171 2.83 18.22 -17.21
CA ILE A 171 3.86 18.42 -18.23
C ILE A 171 4.87 17.29 -18.09
N ALA A 172 5.11 16.56 -19.18
CA ALA A 172 6.06 15.46 -19.20
C ALA A 172 6.94 15.52 -20.46
N GLY A 173 8.19 15.08 -20.31
CA GLY A 173 9.14 14.90 -21.40
C GLY A 173 9.76 13.51 -21.37
N GLY A 174 9.87 12.86 -22.53
CA GLY A 174 10.46 11.53 -22.66
C GLY A 174 9.76 10.46 -21.81
N THR A 175 10.55 9.65 -21.09
CA THR A 175 10.03 8.60 -20.19
C THR A 175 9.36 9.16 -18.92
N GLY A 176 9.46 10.48 -18.69
CA GLY A 176 8.72 11.18 -17.63
C GLY A 176 7.20 11.16 -17.81
N ILE A 177 6.69 10.66 -18.94
CA ILE A 177 5.26 10.41 -19.12
C ILE A 177 4.73 9.24 -18.26
N THR A 178 5.60 8.29 -17.88
CA THR A 178 5.21 7.09 -17.10
C THR A 178 4.57 7.43 -15.74
N PRO A 179 5.13 8.32 -14.89
CA PRO A 179 4.44 8.74 -13.67
C PRO A 179 3.11 9.48 -13.95
N MET A 180 3.02 10.24 -15.04
CA MET A 180 1.79 10.95 -15.39
C MET A 180 0.71 9.97 -15.83
N ALA A 181 1.05 8.98 -16.64
CA ALA A 181 0.14 7.93 -17.09
C ALA A 181 -0.42 7.12 -15.92
N SER A 182 0.42 6.78 -14.94
CA SER A 182 -0.03 6.09 -13.72
C SER A 182 -1.08 6.88 -12.93
N ARG A 183 -1.07 8.22 -13.04
CA ARG A 183 -2.00 9.12 -12.35
C ARG A 183 -3.33 9.31 -13.07
N HIS A 184 -3.36 9.08 -14.38
CA HIS A 184 -4.57 9.21 -15.18
C HIS A 184 -5.43 7.94 -15.21
N GLN A 185 -4.88 6.78 -14.86
CA GLN A 185 -5.56 5.48 -14.94
C GLN A 185 -6.64 5.24 -13.84
N ILE A 186 -7.14 6.29 -13.19
CA ILE A 186 -8.16 6.26 -12.13
C ILE A 186 -9.45 6.93 -12.59
#